data_AF-S4NT43-F1
#
_entry.id   AF-S4NT43-F1
#
_cell.length_a   1.000
_cell.length_b   1.000
_cell.length_c   1.000
_cell.angle_alpha   90.00
_cell.angle_beta   90.00
_cell.angle_gamma   90.00
#
_symmetry.space_group_name_H-M   'P 1'
#
loop_
_entity.id
_entity.type
_entity.pdbx_description
1 polymer ?
#
loop_
_entity_poly.entity_id
_entity_poly.type
_entity_poly.pdbx_seq_one_letter_code
_entity_poly.pdbx_strand_id
1 'polypeptide(L)' 'LFTIDPINGEVRTQRDLTGRGRTDPYRLLVGATDGGGHTGDASLSLYIGDVSANDGVPRFIRPAPGEMLSV' A
#
# COMPACT_ATOMS: atom_id res chain seq x y z
N LEU A 1 -6.04 9.74 -4.01
CA LEU A 1 -6.29 8.27 -4.09
C LEU A 1 -5.69 7.56 -2.89
N PHE A 2 -4.42 7.80 -2.57
CA PHE A 2 -3.76 7.28 -1.38
C PHE A 2 -3.25 8.43 -0.51
N THR A 3 -3.08 8.16 0.79
CA THR A 3 -2.37 9.00 1.75
C THR A 3 -1.34 8.15 2.49
N ILE A 4 -0.24 8.76 2.94
CA ILE A 4 0.74 8.12 3.81
C ILE A 4 0.92 8.96 5.07
N ASP A 5 0.93 8.32 6.23
CA ASP A 5 1.31 8.96 7.49
C ASP A 5 2.83 9.21 7.48
N PRO A 6 3.28 10.47 7.62
CA PRO A 6 4.69 10.82 7.47
C PRO A 6 5.57 10.35 8.64
N ILE A 7 5.00 9.89 9.75
CA ILE A 7 5.72 9.45 10.95
C ILE A 7 5.85 7.93 10.99
N ASN A 8 4.75 7.20 10.75
CA ASN A 8 4.74 5.73 10.87
C ASN A 8 4.68 4.99 9.53
N GLY A 9 4.47 5.70 8.41
CA GLY A 9 4.42 5.11 7.08
C GLY A 9 3.11 4.39 6.73
N GLU A 10 2.04 4.52 7.53
CA GLU A 10 0.74 3.91 7.24
C GLU A 10 0.16 4.46 5.93
N VAL A 11 -0.05 3.58 4.94
CA VAL A 11 -0.67 3.93 3.66
C VAL A 11 -2.16 3.61 3.70
N ARG A 12 -3.01 4.58 3.36
CA ARG A 12 -4.47 4.45 3.36
C ARG A 12 -5.07 4.87 2.02
N THR A 13 -6.20 4.28 1.66
CA THR A 13 -7.01 4.75 0.53
C THR A 13 -7.90 5.92 0.99
N GLN A 14 -8.06 6.94 0.15
CA GLN A 14 -8.93 8.08 0.46
C GLN A 14 -10.43 7.80 0.23
N ARG A 15 -10.72 6.71 -0.48
CA ARG A 15 -12.05 6.21 -0.82
C ARG A 15 -11.94 4.74 -1.17
N ASP A 16 -13.07 4.06 -1.28
CA ASP A 16 -13.11 2.70 -1.80
C ASP A 16 -12.54 2.64 -3.22
N LEU A 17 -11.67 1.66 -3.45
CA LEU A 17 -11.08 1.39 -4.75
C LEU A 17 -11.71 0.12 -5.31
N THR A 18 -12.00 0.10 -6.61
CA THR A 18 -12.44 -1.09 -7.34
C THR A 18 -11.32 -1.58 -8.25
N GLY A 19 -11.09 -2.89 -8.24
CA GLY A 19 -10.24 -3.56 -9.23
C GLY A 19 -10.94 -3.86 -10.54
N ARG A 20 -12.24 -3.55 -10.68
CA ARG A 20 -13.01 -3.86 -11.89
C ARG A 20 -12.38 -3.21 -13.11
N GLY A 21 -12.09 -4.02 -14.12
CA GLY A 21 -11.50 -3.55 -15.38
C GLY A 21 -10.04 -3.10 -15.26
N ARG A 22 -9.36 -3.41 -14.14
CA ARG A 22 -7.95 -3.08 -13.94
C ARG A 22 -7.11 -4.35 -13.86
N THR A 23 -6.11 -4.45 -14.75
CA THR A 23 -5.15 -5.56 -14.78
C THR A 23 -3.82 -5.19 -14.10
N ASP A 24 -3.44 -3.92 -14.15
CA ASP A 24 -2.17 -3.43 -13.61
C ASP A 24 -2.30 -2.93 -12.17
N PRO A 25 -1.29 -3.14 -11.31
CA PRO A 25 -1.29 -2.59 -9.96
C PRO A 25 -1.23 -1.06 -9.97
N TYR A 26 -1.51 -0.44 -8.83
CA TYR A 26 -1.02 0.91 -8.56
C TYR A 26 0.45 0.79 -8.17
N ARG A 27 1.33 1.51 -8.88
CA ARG A 27 2.75 1.63 -8.51
C ARG A 27 2.95 2.96 -7.81
N LEU A 28 3.40 2.91 -6.57
CA LEU A 28 3.72 4.05 -5.73
C LEU A 28 5.23 4.06 -5.50
N LEU A 29 5.83 5.25 -5.54
CA LEU A 29 7.17 5.48 -5.02
C LEU A 29 7.02 6.15 -3.66
N VAL A 30 7.49 5.49 -2.61
CA VAL A 30 7.46 6.00 -1.24
C VAL A 30 8.85 6.52 -0.92
N GLY A 31 8.94 7.77 -0.46
CA GLY A 31 10.19 8.37 -0.01
C GLY A 31 10.15 8.66 1.47
N ALA A 32 11.30 8.54 2.14
CA ALA A 32 11.49 8.94 3.53
C ALA A 32 12.77 9.78 3.66
N THR A 33 12.73 10.75 4.55
CA THR A 33 13.89 11.58 4.93
C THR A 33 14.04 11.52 6.43
N ASP A 34 15.22 11.19 6.93
CA ASP A 34 15.49 11.22 8.37
C ASP A 34 15.84 12.63 8.87
N GLY A 35 15.90 12.81 10.18
CA GLY A 35 16.25 14.09 10.79
C GLY A 35 17.69 14.55 10.52
N GLY A 36 18.56 13.67 10.00
CA GLY A 36 19.93 13.97 9.59
C GLY A 36 20.05 14.43 8.13
N GLY A 37 18.96 14.40 7.37
CA GLY A 37 18.92 14.78 5.96
C GLY A 37 19.25 13.65 4.99
N HIS A 38 19.38 12.41 5.47
CA HIS A 38 19.48 11.26 4.58
C HIS A 38 18.11 10.91 4.00
N THR A 39 18.10 10.51 2.73
CA THR A 39 16.87 10.13 2.03
C THR A 39 16.96 8.70 1.55
N GLY A 40 15.80 8.04 1.48
CA GLY A 40 15.64 6.72 0.88
C GLY A 40 14.29 6.60 0.20
N ASP A 41 14.21 5.73 -0.80
CA ASP A 41 12.98 5.45 -1.52
C ASP A 41 12.72 3.95 -1.65
N ALA A 42 11.43 3.60 -1.77
CA ALA A 42 10.95 2.24 -1.92
C ALA A 42 9.78 2.19 -2.90
N SER A 43 9.80 1.20 -3.79
CA SER A 43 8.69 0.95 -4.72
C SER A 43 7.63 0.06 -4.07
N LEU A 44 6.38 0.51 -4.09
CA LEU A 44 5.22 -0.22 -3.56
C LEU A 44 4.24 -0.53 -4.70
N SER A 45 3.99 -1.82 -4.94
CA SER A 45 2.97 -2.29 -5.90
C SER A 45 1.71 -2.74 -5.15
N LEU A 46 0.61 -2.00 -5.34
CA LEU A 46 -0.69 -2.29 -4.72
C LEU A 46 -1.64 -2.92 -5.75
N TYR A 47 -2.02 -4.16 -5.51
CA TYR A 47 -3.04 -4.86 -6.30
C TYR A 47 -4.39 -4.68 -5.61
N ILE A 48 -5.35 -4.11 -6.35
CA ILE A 48 -6.73 -3.96 -5.89
C ILE A 48 -7.58 -4.91 -6.70
N GLY A 49 -8.23 -5.87 -6.03
CA GLY A 49 -9.19 -6.77 -6.65
C GLY A 49 -10.57 -6.11 -6.78
N ASP A 50 -11.42 -6.65 -7.67
CA ASP A 50 -12.86 -6.38 -7.59
C ASP A 50 -13.42 -7.30 -6.51
N VAL A 51 -13.94 -6.72 -5.43
CA VAL A 51 -14.42 -7.46 -4.25
C VAL A 51 -15.93 -7.26 -4.21
N SER A 52 -16.67 -8.32 -4.49
CA SER A 52 -18.11 -8.38 -4.30
C SER A 52 -18.45 -8.52 -2.82
N ALA A 53 -19.65 -8.09 -2.42
CA ALA A 53 -20.17 -8.32 -1.08
C ALA A 53 -20.21 -9.83 -0.69
N ASN A 54 -20.18 -10.72 -1.69
CA ASN A 54 -20.14 -12.16 -1.50
C ASN A 54 -18.72 -12.78 -1.45
N ASP A 55 -17.66 -11.98 -1.67
CA ASP A 55 -16.29 -12.49 -1.84
C ASP A 55 -15.51 -12.59 -0.51
N GLY A 56 -16.13 -12.22 0.61
CA GLY A 56 -15.46 -12.11 1.90
C GLY A 56 -14.52 -10.90 1.98
N VAL A 57 -14.12 -10.50 3.19
CA VAL A 57 -13.22 -9.35 3.37
C VAL A 57 -11.80 -9.73 2.92
N PRO A 58 -11.19 -9.03 1.95
CA PRO A 58 -9.82 -9.30 1.53
C PRO A 58 -8.84 -9.04 2.66
N ARG A 59 -7.79 -9.84 2.72
CA ARG A 59 -6.71 -9.67 3.70
C ARG A 59 -5.37 -9.64 2.99
N PHE A 60 -4.47 -8.79 3.49
CA PHE A 60 -3.07 -8.83 3.10
C PHE A 60 -2.50 -10.20 3.50
N ILE A 61 -1.99 -10.93 2.50
CA ILE A 61 -1.35 -12.23 2.72
C ILE A 61 0.09 -12.02 3.16
N ARG A 62 0.75 -10.97 2.63
CA ARG A 62 2.05 -10.49 3.10
C ARG A 62 2.20 -8.96 3.01
N PRO A 63 2.99 -8.35 3.91
CA PRO A 63 3.52 -8.98 5.13
C PRO A 63 2.37 -9.42 6.04
N ALA A 64 2.48 -10.61 6.62
CA ALA A 64 1.51 -11.06 7.61
C ALA A 64 1.57 -10.13 8.84
N PRO A 65 0.54 -10.10 9.70
CA PRO A 65 0.62 -9.36 10.96
C PRO A 65 1.89 -9.75 11.74
N GLY A 66 2.80 -8.78 11.92
CA GLY A 66 4.09 -8.98 12.60
C GLY A 66 5.28 -9.27 11.67
N GLU A 67 5.07 -9.45 10.36
CA GLU A 67 6.16 -9.47 9.39
C GLU A 67 6.56 -8.04 9.00
N MET A 68 7.85 -7.76 9.04
CA MET A 68 8.43 -6.56 8.41
C MET A 68 9.01 -6.99 7.06
N LEU A 69 8.62 -6.27 6.00
CA LEU A 69 9.30 -6.41 4.72
C LEU A 69 10.72 -5.84 4.87
N SER A 70 11.73 -6.70 4.77
CA SER A 70 13.12 -6.25 4.65
C SER A 70 13.45 -6.08 3.18
N VAL A 71 13.98 -4.90 2.84
CA VAL A 71 14.61 -4.59 1.55
C VAL A 71 16.06 -5.06 1.56
#